data_AF-A0A815U2Y5-F1
#
_entry.id   AF-A0A815U2Y5-F1
#
_cell.length_a   1.000
_cell.length_b   1.000
_cell.length_c   1.000
_cell.angle_alpha   90.00
_cell.angle_beta   90.00
_cell.angle_gamma   90.00
#
_symmetry.space_group_name_H-M   'P 1'
#
loop_
_entity.id
_entity.type
_entity.pdbx_description
1 polymer ?
#
loop_
_entity_poly.entity_id
_entity_poly.type
_entity_poly.pdbx_seq_one_letter_code
_entity_poly.pdbx_strand_id
1 'polypeptide(L)'
;FQQKMFSLTCDESTLEQLCVGTRSVNDNYEIFEDVLGLYELSRQNAEAIVEVIFDILTRCGLNISACRGQSYHGASSISRIYGGVSALVLKRQSKAFFVHCNAHCLD
;
A
#
# COMPACT_ATOMS: atom_id res chain seq x y z
N PHE A 1 15.44 -14.87 -3.17
CA PHE A 1 15.15 -13.48 -2.77
C PHE A 1 14.30 -13.50 -1.50
N GLN A 2 14.92 -13.48 -0.32
CA GLN A 2 14.19 -13.46 0.95
C GLN A 2 14.04 -12.00 1.41
N GLN A 3 13.02 -11.30 0.92
CA GLN A 3 12.58 -10.08 1.57
C GLN A 3 11.94 -10.49 2.91
N LYS A 4 12.57 -10.17 4.04
CA LYS A 4 12.04 -10.54 5.37
C LYS A 4 10.77 -9.77 5.69
N MET A 5 10.73 -8.47 5.35
CA MET A 5 9.66 -7.54 5.69
C MET A 5 9.59 -6.38 4.69
N PHE A 6 8.39 -5.87 4.44
CA PHE A 6 8.17 -4.69 3.60
C PHE A 6 7.05 -3.80 4.16
N SER A 7 6.97 -2.56 3.69
CA SER A 7 5.80 -1.69 3.83
C SER A 7 5.15 -1.44 2.49
N LEU A 8 3.82 -1.39 2.48
CA LEU A 8 3.00 -1.07 1.32
C LEU A 8 2.81 0.44 1.19
N THR A 9 2.96 0.97 -0.01
CA THR A 9 2.60 2.35 -0.36
C THR A 9 1.59 2.32 -1.49
N CYS A 10 0.46 3.03 -1.36
CA CYS A 10 -0.43 3.22 -2.51
C CYS A 10 -0.76 4.69 -2.72
N ASP A 11 -0.89 5.06 -3.99
CA ASP A 11 -1.26 6.39 -4.43
C ASP A 11 -2.41 6.30 -5.45
N GLU A 12 -3.32 7.26 -5.43
CA GLU A 12 -4.42 7.35 -6.41
C GLU A 12 -4.21 8.55 -7.35
N SER A 13 -4.30 8.26 -8.65
CA SER A 13 -4.29 9.29 -9.68
C SER A 13 -5.70 9.81 -9.95
N THR A 14 -5.79 11.01 -10.53
CA THR A 14 -7.06 11.64 -10.96
C THR A 14 -7.84 10.84 -12.03
N LEU A 15 -7.29 9.71 -12.49
CA LEU A 15 -7.88 8.81 -13.48
C LEU A 15 -8.35 7.49 -12.86
N GLU A 16 -8.64 7.47 -11.57
CA GLU A 16 -9.09 6.27 -10.82
C GLU A 16 -8.09 5.09 -10.88
N GLN A 17 -6.79 5.40 -10.95
CA GLN A 17 -5.73 4.39 -10.97
C GLN A 17 -5.05 4.31 -9.61
N LEU A 18 -4.75 3.08 -9.18
CA LEU A 18 -3.99 2.76 -7.99
C LEU A 18 -2.54 2.46 -8.38
N CYS A 19 -1.61 3.34 -8.00
CA CYS A 19 -0.19 3.03 -8.01
C CYS A 19 0.12 2.24 -6.73
N VAL A 20 0.79 1.09 -6.86
CA VAL A 20 1.21 0.27 -5.73
C VAL A 20 2.72 0.14 -5.74
N GLY A 21 3.33 0.46 -4.61
CA GLY A 21 4.75 0.33 -4.36
C GLY A 21 5.03 -0.39 -3.04
N THR A 22 6.28 -0.82 -2.90
CA THR A 22 6.77 -1.38 -1.65
C THR A 22 8.11 -0.77 -1.28
N ARG A 23 8.33 -0.65 0.03
CA ARG A 23 9.63 -0.30 0.60
C ARG A 23 10.10 -1.46 1.48
N SER A 24 11.31 -1.93 1.29
CA SER A 24 11.92 -2.99 2.09
C SER A 24 13.32 -2.60 2.57
N VAL A 25 13.84 -3.36 3.52
CA VAL A 25 15.20 -3.19 4.04
C VAL A 25 15.92 -4.53 4.02
N ASN A 26 17.17 -4.55 3.57
CA ASN A 26 17.99 -5.75 3.59
C ASN A 26 18.78 -5.90 4.90
N ASP A 27 19.55 -6.99 5.03
CA ASP A 27 20.35 -7.26 6.23
C ASP A 27 21.50 -6.24 6.44
N ASN A 28 21.85 -5.45 5.42
CA ASN A 28 22.83 -4.37 5.48
C ASN A 28 22.19 -3.01 5.82
N TYR A 29 20.90 -2.98 6.18
CA TYR A 29 20.12 -1.77 6.42
C TYR A 29 19.95 -0.85 5.20
N GLU A 30 20.13 -1.38 4.00
CA GLU A 30 19.89 -0.65 2.76
C GLU A 30 18.41 -0.68 2.42
N ILE A 31 17.85 0.48 2.05
CA ILE A 31 16.44 0.65 1.70
C ILE A 31 16.26 0.39 0.21
N PHE A 32 15.26 -0.41 -0.13
CA PHE A 32 14.84 -0.68 -1.50
C PHE A 32 13.40 -0.24 -1.69
N GLU A 33 13.13 0.41 -2.81
CA GLU A 33 11.80 0.86 -3.21
C GLU A 33 11.49 0.32 -4.59
N ASP A 34 10.39 -0.41 -4.69
CA ASP A 34 9.94 -1.01 -5.94
C ASP A 34 8.51 -0.54 -6.24
N VAL A 35 8.30 0.02 -7.43
CA VAL A 35 6.97 0.27 -7.97
C VAL A 35 6.48 -1.05 -8.59
N LEU A 36 5.43 -1.62 -8.00
CA LEU A 36 4.84 -2.89 -8.48
C LEU A 36 3.99 -2.66 -9.72
N GLY A 37 3.35 -1.50 -9.82
CA GLY A 37 2.64 -1.09 -11.02
C GLY A 37 1.55 -0.05 -10.77
N LEU A 38 0.90 0.33 -11.87
CA LEU A 38 -0.27 1.20 -11.91
C LEU A 38 -1.46 0.37 -12.38
N TYR A 39 -2.52 0.35 -11.59
CA TYR A 39 -3.66 -0.54 -11.78
C TYR A 39 -4.96 0.25 -11.83
N GLU A 40 -5.76 0.02 -12.86
CA GLU A 40 -7.07 0.65 -12.97
C GLU A 40 -8.04 0.07 -11.93
N LEU A 41 -8.73 0.94 -11.19
CA LEU A 41 -9.76 0.52 -10.23
C LEU A 41 -11.12 0.54 -10.89
N SER A 42 -11.75 -0.62 -11.04
CA SER A 42 -13.15 -0.70 -11.51
C SER A 42 -14.16 -0.12 -10.52
N ARG A 43 -13.78 0.04 -9.24
CA ARG A 43 -14.61 0.57 -8.16
C ARG A 43 -13.76 1.27 -7.10
N GLN A 44 -14.20 2.44 -6.67
CA GLN A 44 -13.56 3.21 -5.59
C GLN A 44 -14.22 2.97 -4.23
N ASN A 45 -14.17 1.72 -3.74
CA ASN A 45 -14.52 1.41 -2.34
C ASN A 45 -13.38 0.65 -1.66
N ALA A 46 -13.40 0.65 -0.33
CA ALA A 46 -12.30 0.12 0.46
C ALA A 46 -12.05 -1.37 0.19
N GLU A 47 -13.11 -2.16 0.07
CA GLU A 47 -13.03 -3.60 -0.19
C GLU A 47 -12.38 -3.91 -1.54
N ALA A 48 -12.81 -3.23 -2.62
CA ALA A 48 -12.27 -3.43 -3.96
C ALA A 48 -10.78 -3.08 -4.03
N ILE A 49 -10.37 -1.97 -3.41
CA ILE A 49 -8.97 -1.55 -3.35
C ILE A 49 -8.12 -2.59 -2.62
N VAL A 50 -8.62 -3.11 -1.49
CA VAL A 50 -7.91 -4.12 -0.69
C VAL A 50 -7.74 -5.44 -1.46
N GLU A 51 -8.77 -5.88 -2.19
CA GLU A 51 -8.67 -7.06 -3.05
C GLU A 51 -7.62 -6.87 -4.15
N VAL A 52 -7.61 -5.72 -4.82
CA VAL A 52 -6.60 -5.39 -5.85
C VAL A 52 -5.20 -5.38 -5.25
N ILE A 53 -5.00 -4.75 -4.08
CA ILE A 53 -3.71 -4.74 -3.38
C ILE A 53 -3.21 -6.17 -3.12
N PHE A 54 -4.07 -7.06 -2.61
CA PHE A 54 -3.66 -8.43 -2.28
C PHE A 54 -3.44 -9.31 -3.51
N ASP A 55 -4.19 -9.11 -4.58
CA ASP A 55 -3.91 -9.72 -5.87
C ASP A 55 -2.51 -9.33 -6.38
N ILE A 56 -2.19 -8.03 -6.35
CA ILE A 56 -0.88 -7.52 -6.79
C ILE A 56 0.24 -8.12 -5.95
N LEU A 57 0.13 -8.07 -4.61
CA LEU A 57 1.13 -8.66 -3.72
C LEU A 57 1.33 -10.15 -4.01
N THR A 58 0.25 -10.89 -4.23
CA THR A 58 0.30 -12.32 -4.57
C THR A 58 1.01 -12.55 -5.91
N ARG A 59 0.69 -11.78 -6.95
CA ARG A 59 1.35 -11.86 -8.26
C ARG A 59 2.83 -11.51 -8.21
N CYS A 60 3.23 -10.61 -7.31
CA CYS A 60 4.63 -10.24 -7.06
C CYS A 60 5.37 -11.22 -6.13
N GLY A 61 4.71 -12.28 -5.63
CA GLY A 61 5.29 -13.23 -4.68
C GLY A 61 5.53 -12.63 -3.27
N LEU A 62 4.88 -11.51 -2.96
CA LEU A 62 4.97 -10.82 -1.69
C LEU A 62 3.86 -11.30 -0.74
N ASN A 63 4.26 -11.88 0.37
CA ASN A 63 3.32 -12.40 1.35
C ASN A 63 2.90 -11.29 2.33
N ILE A 64 1.60 -11.04 2.48
CA ILE A 64 1.06 -10.05 3.44
C ILE A 64 1.49 -10.32 4.90
N SER A 65 1.84 -11.57 5.24
CA SER A 65 2.41 -11.90 6.55
C SER A 65 3.75 -11.20 6.83
N ALA A 66 4.47 -10.76 5.79
CA ALA A 66 5.71 -10.00 5.88
C ALA A 66 5.49 -8.47 5.91
N CYS A 67 4.27 -8.00 5.67
CA CYS A 67 3.97 -6.57 5.70
C CYS A 67 4.04 -6.02 7.13
N ARG A 68 4.75 -4.90 7.32
CA ARG A 68 4.96 -4.22 8.61
C ARG A 68 4.51 -2.77 8.64
N GLY A 69 4.20 -2.21 7.48
CA GLY A 69 3.71 -0.85 7.36
C GLY A 69 2.79 -0.69 6.17
N GLN A 70 1.88 0.26 6.24
CA GLN A 70 1.00 0.63 5.16
C GLN A 70 0.83 2.16 5.13
N SER A 71 0.86 2.75 3.95
CA SER A 71 0.60 4.18 3.77
C SER A 71 -0.19 4.39 2.49
N TYR A 72 -1.19 5.27 2.57
CA TYR A 72 -2.09 5.57 1.47
C TYR A 72 -2.09 7.07 1.20
N HIS A 73 -1.97 7.43 -0.06
CA HIS A 73 -1.98 8.80 -0.55
C HIS A 73 -3.10 8.96 -1.58
N GLY A 74 -3.78 10.11 -1.56
CA GLY A 74 -4.76 10.46 -2.59
C GLY A 74 -5.42 11.79 -2.29
N ALA A 75 -6.17 12.30 -3.27
CA ALA A 75 -6.89 13.57 -3.16
C ALA A 75 -7.94 13.53 -2.02
N SER A 76 -8.23 14.68 -1.43
CA SER A 76 -9.00 14.88 -0.18
C SER A 76 -10.33 14.11 -0.07
N SER A 77 -10.96 13.75 -1.19
CA SER A 77 -12.22 13.00 -1.25
C SER A 77 -12.10 11.52 -0.84
N ILE A 78 -10.88 10.94 -0.85
CA ILE A 78 -10.63 9.48 -0.66
C ILE A 78 -10.11 9.16 0.74
N SER A 79 -9.87 10.17 1.59
CA SER A 79 -9.44 9.99 2.99
C SER A 79 -10.30 8.98 3.78
N ARG A 80 -11.63 9.00 3.58
CA ARG A 80 -12.55 8.05 4.20
C ARG A 80 -12.39 6.62 3.67
N ILE A 81 -12.19 6.48 2.37
CA ILE A 81 -11.96 5.19 1.71
C ILE A 81 -10.65 4.60 2.23
N TYR A 82 -9.57 5.39 2.32
CA TYR A 82 -8.30 4.94 2.88
C TYR A 82 -8.35 4.63 4.37
N GLY A 83 -9.21 5.30 5.15
CA GLY A 83 -9.53 4.88 6.50
C GLY A 83 -10.10 3.45 6.53
N GLY A 84 -11.00 3.13 5.60
CA GLY A 84 -11.52 1.77 5.41
C GLY A 84 -10.46 0.77 4.95
N VAL A 85 -9.64 1.13 3.95
CA VAL A 85 -8.54 0.28 3.44
C VAL A 85 -7.56 -0.04 4.56
N SER A 86 -7.13 0.96 5.33
CA SER A 86 -6.23 0.82 6.47
C SER A 86 -6.77 -0.17 7.51
N ALA A 87 -8.04 -0.02 7.90
CA ALA A 87 -8.70 -0.90 8.85
C ALA A 87 -8.80 -2.35 8.33
N LEU A 88 -9.12 -2.53 7.04
CA LEU A 88 -9.23 -3.84 6.41
C LEU A 88 -7.87 -4.55 6.28
N VAL A 89 -6.81 -3.83 5.92
CA VAL A 89 -5.46 -4.38 5.86
C VAL A 89 -4.96 -4.72 7.26
N LEU A 90 -5.20 -3.86 8.26
CA LEU A 90 -4.85 -4.14 9.65
C LEU A 90 -5.59 -5.36 10.20
N LYS A 91 -6.84 -5.59 9.77
CA LYS A 91 -7.60 -6.80 10.10
C LYS A 91 -6.96 -8.07 9.52
N ARG A 92 -6.37 -8.01 8.32
CA ARG A 92 -5.66 -9.17 7.72
C ARG A 92 -4.23 -9.34 8.25
N GLN A 93 -3.57 -8.25 8.60
CA GLN A 93 -2.23 -8.22 9.15
C GLN A 93 -2.14 -7.16 10.26
N SER A 94 -2.25 -7.61 11.51
CA SER A 94 -2.22 -6.74 12.69
C SER A 94 -0.88 -6.03 12.91
N LYS A 95 0.19 -6.48 12.25
CA LYS A 95 1.53 -5.86 12.30
C LYS A 95 1.77 -4.82 11.22
N ALA A 96 0.84 -4.60 10.30
CA ALA A 96 0.98 -3.60 9.24
C ALA A 96 0.47 -2.25 9.75
N PHE A 97 1.33 -1.48 10.41
CA PHE A 97 0.91 -0.20 10.98
C PHE A 97 0.66 0.84 9.91
N PHE A 98 -0.44 1.59 10.05
CA PHE A 98 -0.72 2.71 9.17
C PHE A 98 0.15 3.92 9.53
N VAL A 99 0.84 4.44 8.52
CA VAL A 99 1.64 5.67 8.60
C VAL A 99 1.03 6.69 7.66
N HIS A 100 0.67 7.85 8.22
CA HIS A 100 0.17 8.96 7.42
C HIS A 100 1.29 9.51 6.54
N CYS A 101 1.04 9.67 5.23
CA CYS A 101 1.98 10.28 4.32
C CYS A 101 1.97 11.80 4.51
N ASN A 102 3.09 12.36 4.99
CA ASN A 102 3.24 13.81 5.22
C ASN A 102 3.77 14.57 4.00
N ALA A 103 3.70 13.98 2.80
CA ALA A 103 4.28 14.57 1.58
C ALA A 103 3.71 15.96 1.23
N HIS A 104 2.48 16.28 1.67
CA HIS A 104 1.82 17.58 1.45
C HIS A 104 2.10 18.63 2.55
N CYS A 105 3.00 18.37 3.49
CA CYS A 105 3.36 19.35 4.53
C CYS A 105 4.50 20.29 4.12
N LEU A 106 4.89 20.30 2.85
CA LEU A 106 5.95 21.16 2.29
C LEU A 106 5.45 22.16 1.24
N ASP A 107 4.14 22.37 1.13
CA ASP A 107 3.56 23.50 0.39
C ASP A 107 3.49 24.77 1.24
#